data_AF-A0A9X2KFK0-F1
#
_entry.id   AF-A0A9X2KFK0-F1
#
_cell.length_a   1.000
_cell.length_b   1.000
_cell.length_c   1.000
_cell.angle_alpha   90.00
_cell.angle_beta   90.00
_cell.angle_gamma   90.00
#
_symmetry.space_group_name_H-M   'P 1'
#
loop_
_entity.id
_entity.type
_entity.pdbx_description
1 polymer ?
#
loop_
_entity_poly.entity_id
_entity_poly.type
_entity_poly.pdbx_seq_one_letter_code
_entity_poly.pdbx_strand_id
1 'polypeptide(L)'
;MAQITVRKLDDDVLETLKARAKANKRSTEAEIRELLEKSAREPNLERRSLLSLAGSAPSNRTVEEIVADIRALRDEWEDRG
;
A
#
# COMPACT_ATOMS: atom_id res chain seq x y z
N MET A 1 11.06 19.79 -12.40
CA MET A 1 11.24 18.35 -12.61
C MET A 1 12.32 17.87 -11.67
N ALA A 2 12.05 16.83 -10.89
CA ALA A 2 13.07 16.17 -10.08
C ALA A 2 13.63 14.97 -10.87
N GLN A 3 14.90 14.63 -10.66
CA GLN A 3 15.53 13.45 -11.24
C GLN A 3 15.88 12.46 -10.14
N ILE A 4 15.53 11.19 -10.35
CA ILE A 4 15.83 10.08 -9.45
C ILE A 4 16.59 9.03 -10.24
N THR A 5 17.70 8.55 -9.68
CA THR A 5 18.49 7.45 -10.24
C THR A 5 18.40 6.26 -9.30
N VAL A 6 17.75 5.18 -9.74
CA VAL A 6 17.71 3.91 -9.02
C VAL A 6 18.88 3.05 -9.48
N ARG A 7 19.76 2.64 -8.55
CA ARG A 7 20.96 1.84 -8.85
C ARG A 7 20.75 0.40 -8.36
N LYS A 8 21.41 -0.55 -9.03
CA LYS A 8 21.34 -1.99 -8.70
C LYS A 8 19.90 -2.51 -8.65
N LEU A 9 19.09 -2.10 -9.62
CA LEU A 9 17.76 -2.67 -9.79
C LEU A 9 17.90 -4.03 -10.47
N ASP A 10 17.24 -5.04 -9.92
CA ASP A 10 17.24 -6.37 -10.53
C ASP A 10 16.60 -6.32 -11.93
N ASP A 11 17.21 -7.05 -12.87
CA ASP A 11 16.78 -7.04 -14.27
C ASP A 11 15.34 -7.57 -14.42
N ASP A 12 14.95 -8.54 -13.60
CA ASP A 12 13.59 -9.08 -13.58
C ASP A 12 12.55 -8.03 -13.20
N VAL A 13 12.92 -7.10 -12.29
CA VAL A 13 12.05 -5.98 -11.90
C VAL A 13 11.93 -4.99 -13.04
N LEU A 14 13.03 -4.70 -13.72
CA LEU A 14 13.02 -3.82 -14.89
C LEU A 14 12.14 -4.38 -16.02
N GLU A 15 12.24 -5.68 -16.31
CA GLU A 15 11.41 -6.33 -17.34
C GLU A 15 9.93 -6.33 -16.96
N THR A 16 9.61 -6.57 -15.69
CA THR A 16 8.24 -6.48 -15.18
C THR A 16 7.67 -5.06 -15.36
N LEU A 17 8.46 -4.03 -15.06
CA LEU A 17 8.05 -2.64 -15.25
C LEU A 17 7.84 -2.29 -16.73
N LYS A 18 8.70 -2.77 -17.63
CA LYS A 18 8.53 -2.59 -19.09
C LYS A 18 7.26 -3.29 -19.60
N ALA A 19 7.02 -4.52 -19.17
CA ALA A 19 5.83 -5.28 -19.55
C ALA A 19 4.55 -4.54 -19.10
N ARG A 20 4.55 -4.03 -17.87
CA ARG A 20 3.45 -3.22 -17.33
C ARG A 20 3.24 -1.93 -18.11
N ALA A 21 4.31 -1.21 -18.43
CA ALA A 21 4.24 0.01 -19.24
C ALA A 21 3.64 -0.25 -20.62
N LYS A 22 4.03 -1.36 -21.27
CA LYS A 22 3.47 -1.80 -22.55
C LYS A 22 1.97 -2.11 -22.44
N ALA A 23 1.55 -2.80 -21.37
CA ALA A 23 0.14 -3.08 -21.11
C ALA A 23 -0.68 -1.78 -20.94
N ASN A 24 -0.10 -0.78 -20.27
CA ASN A 24 -0.71 0.54 -20.07
C ASN A 24 -0.50 1.52 -21.23
N LYS A 25 0.06 1.08 -22.37
CA LYS A 25 0.30 1.89 -23.59
C LYS A 25 1.08 3.19 -23.32
N ARG A 26 2.07 3.14 -22.43
CA ARG A 26 2.91 4.29 -22.06
C ARG A 26 4.38 3.92 -21.97
N SER A 27 5.25 4.93 -21.88
CA SER A 27 6.69 4.70 -21.67
C SER A 27 6.96 4.13 -20.29
N THR A 28 8.06 3.40 -20.12
CA THR A 28 8.48 2.87 -18.82
C THR A 28 8.69 3.99 -17.80
N GLU A 29 9.22 5.12 -18.24
CA GLU A 29 9.42 6.30 -17.40
C GLU A 29 8.08 6.90 -16.94
N ALA A 30 7.08 6.98 -17.83
CA ALA A 30 5.73 7.41 -17.45
C ALA A 30 5.04 6.42 -16.50
N GLU A 31 5.25 5.12 -16.67
CA GLU A 31 4.76 4.09 -15.74
C GLU A 31 5.38 4.24 -14.35
N ILE A 32 6.70 4.40 -14.28
CA ILE A 32 7.42 4.58 -13.01
C ILE A 32 6.96 5.86 -12.32
N ARG A 33 6.82 6.96 -13.06
CA ARG A 33 6.33 8.22 -12.50
C ARG A 33 4.96 8.07 -11.86
N GLU A 34 4.02 7.45 -12.57
CA GLU A 34 2.67 7.21 -12.04
C GLU A 34 2.68 6.31 -10.81
N LEU A 35 3.51 5.27 -10.80
CA LEU A 35 3.65 4.39 -9.64
C LEU A 35 4.17 5.15 -8.42
N LEU A 36 5.15 6.03 -8.61
CA LEU A 36 5.68 6.86 -7.55
C LEU A 36 4.65 7.89 -7.07
N GLU A 37 3.92 8.53 -7.99
CA GLU A 37 2.84 9.46 -7.64
C GLU A 37 1.72 8.77 -6.87
N LYS A 38 1.27 7.61 -7.33
CA LYS A 38 0.24 6.82 -6.66
C LYS A 38 0.71 6.41 -5.26
N SER A 39 1.93 5.89 -5.14
CA SER A 39 2.49 5.46 -3.85
C SER A 39 2.73 6.62 -2.87
N ALA A 40 2.98 7.82 -3.38
CA ALA A 40 3.15 9.02 -2.55
C ALA A 40 1.81 9.63 -2.12
N ARG A 41 0.77 9.53 -2.96
CA ARG A 41 -0.56 10.10 -2.70
C ARG A 41 -1.48 9.18 -1.91
N GLU A 42 -1.35 7.87 -2.09
CA GLU A 42 -1.97 6.89 -1.22
C GLU A 42 -1.04 6.75 -0.01
N PRO A 43 -1.31 7.39 1.14
CA PRO A 43 -0.65 6.95 2.37
C PRO A 43 -0.90 5.45 2.44
N ASN A 44 0.13 4.69 2.80
CA ASN A 44 -0.03 3.31 3.23
C ASN A 44 -0.94 3.34 4.47
N LEU A 45 -2.24 3.54 4.25
CA LEU A 45 -3.28 2.85 4.97
C LEU A 45 -2.96 1.41 4.61
N GLU A 46 -2.05 0.82 5.41
CA GLU A 46 -1.97 -0.60 5.66
C GLU A 46 -3.32 -1.15 5.25
N ARG A 47 -3.36 -1.87 4.13
CA ARG A 47 -4.60 -2.45 3.62
C ARG A 47 -5.06 -3.34 4.76
N ARG A 48 -5.85 -2.78 5.68
CA ARG A 48 -6.58 -3.45 6.73
C ARG A 48 -7.57 -4.26 5.93
N SER A 49 -7.08 -5.40 5.47
CA SER A 49 -7.85 -6.40 4.79
C SER A 49 -9.04 -6.65 5.71
N LEU A 50 -10.25 -6.69 5.18
CA LEU A 50 -11.39 -7.11 5.98
C LEU A 50 -11.13 -8.46 6.66
N LEU A 51 -10.22 -9.29 6.12
CA LEU A 51 -9.73 -10.52 6.75
C LEU A 51 -8.87 -10.29 8.00
N SER A 52 -8.09 -9.20 8.08
CA SER A 52 -7.36 -8.83 9.30
C SER A 52 -8.24 -8.15 10.34
N LEU A 53 -9.42 -7.66 9.92
CA LEU A 53 -10.47 -7.13 10.77
C LEU A 53 -11.38 -8.25 11.33
N ALA A 54 -11.66 -9.29 10.54
CA ALA A 54 -12.54 -10.41 10.89
C ALA A 54 -11.89 -11.49 11.79
N GLY A 55 -10.71 -11.25 12.36
CA GLY A 55 -10.04 -12.17 13.30
C GLY A 55 -9.60 -13.52 12.71
N SER A 56 -9.72 -13.73 11.39
CA SER A 56 -9.46 -15.04 10.76
C SER A 56 -8.04 -15.20 10.22
N ALA A 57 -7.21 -14.16 10.24
CA ALA A 57 -5.79 -14.26 9.91
C ALA A 57 -4.99 -14.61 11.17
N PRO A 58 -3.96 -15.48 11.10
CA PRO A 58 -3.07 -15.72 12.24
C PRO A 58 -2.39 -14.40 12.60
N SER A 59 -2.86 -13.78 13.68
CA SER A 59 -2.29 -12.54 14.19
C SER A 59 -1.52 -12.87 15.45
N ASN A 60 -0.27 -12.40 15.54
CA ASN A 60 0.52 -12.46 16.77
C ASN A 60 0.03 -11.44 17.83
N ARG A 61 -1.23 -11.00 17.71
CA ARG A 61 -1.85 -10.04 18.60
C ARG A 61 -2.57 -10.76 19.72
N THR A 62 -2.48 -10.22 20.92
CA THR A 62 -3.23 -10.75 22.07
C THR A 62 -4.71 -10.35 21.98
N VAL A 63 -5.55 -11.02 22.76
CA VAL A 63 -6.97 -10.69 22.85
C VAL A 63 -7.16 -9.25 23.34
N GLU A 64 -6.28 -8.80 24.23
CA GLU A 64 -6.29 -7.46 24.82
C GLU A 64 -6.01 -6.37 23.77
N GLU A 65 -5.06 -6.60 22.86
CA GLU A 65 -4.75 -5.67 21.76
C GLU A 65 -5.92 -5.54 20.79
N ILE A 66 -6.60 -6.64 20.49
CA ILE A 66 -7.79 -6.64 19.63
C ILE A 66 -8.93 -5.85 20.29
N VAL A 67 -9.16 -6.03 21.58
CA VAL A 67 -10.18 -5.28 22.33
C VAL A 67 -9.86 -3.79 22.39
N ALA A 68 -8.59 -3.42 22.54
CA ALA A 68 -8.16 -2.03 22.53
C ALA A 68 -8.42 -1.36 21.17
N ASP A 69 -8.08 -2.03 20.08
CA ASP A 69 -8.32 -1.55 18.71
C ASP A 69 -9.82 -1.33 18.43
N ILE A 70 -10.68 -2.26 18.87
CA ILE A 70 -12.14 -2.15 18.67
C ILE A 70 -12.70 -0.94 19.43
N ARG A 71 -12.24 -0.71 20.67
CA ARG A 71 -12.68 0.44 21.47
C ARG A 71 -12.24 1.77 20.84
N ALA A 72 -10.98 1.86 20.41
CA ALA A 72 -10.47 3.05 19.74
C ALA A 72 -11.27 3.39 18.48
N LEU A 73 -11.64 2.38 17.68
CA LEU A 73 -12.48 2.57 16.50
C LEU A 73 -13.90 3.02 16.82
N ARG A 74 -14.52 2.47 17.87
CA ARG A 74 -15.85 2.91 18.32
C ARG A 74 -15.81 4.38 18.74
N ASP A 75 -14.83 4.75 19.55
CA ASP A 75 -14.72 6.11 20.09
C ASP A 75 -14.46 7.13 18.96
N GLU A 76 -13.63 6.78 17.96
CA GLU A 76 -13.43 7.59 16.75
C GLU A 76 -14.72 7.82 15.95
N TRP A 77 -15.65 6.85 15.98
CA TRP A 77 -16.92 6.95 15.24
C TRP A 77 -17.98 7.71 16.03
N GLU A 78 -17.95 7.65 17.36
CA GLU A 78 -18.81 8.46 18.23
C GLU A 78 -18.43 9.94 18.21
N ASP A 79 -17.14 10.28 18.10
CA ASP A 79 -16.65 11.68 18.01
C ASP A 79 -16.92 12.36 16.65
N ARG A 80 -17.36 11.61 15.63
CA ARG A 80 -17.71 12.15 14.29
C ARG A 80 -19.22 12.36 14.08
N GLY A 81 -20.05 12.09 15.09
CA GLY A 81 -21.50 12.37 15.10
C GLY A 81 -21.84 13.68 15.78
#